data_AF-A0A936SW15-F1
#
_entry.id   AF-A0A936SW15-F1
#
_cell.length_a   1.000
_cell.length_b   1.000
_cell.length_c   1.000
_cell.angle_alpha   90.00
_cell.angle_beta   90.00
_cell.angle_gamma   90.00
#
_symmetry.space_group_name_H-M   'P 1'
#
loop_
_entity.id
_entity.type
_entity.pdbx_description
1 polymer ?
#
loop_
_entity_poly.entity_id
_entity_poly.type
_entity_poly.pdbx_seq_one_letter_code
_entity_poly.pdbx_strand_id
1 'polypeptide(L)'
;MAFSRPDMDGLACSEDVLRVIPDAEKIPPGYLYAYLSSKFGVPLVVGGTYGAIIQHIEPGHIADLPIPRFGKNVELRAHDLVTKAACARSEAATLFAKADDLLIELLCAVQAPERVRPQYIASASSSQFLQRGDGYYYAPLNTDARKAFDSTRDTMTVGDVADVFIPVFQRPSLRALDCPPFGIPFLSGADVFQLAPEGRDTVHAEAGVASDVGPFCARHD
;
A
#
# COMPACT_ATOMS: atom_id res chain seq x y z
N MET A 1 -11.49 -3.53 8.85
CA MET A 1 -11.15 -4.37 10.03
C MET A 1 -9.69 -4.80 9.95
N ALA A 2 -9.02 -4.95 11.09
CA ALA A 2 -7.60 -5.34 11.16
C ALA A 2 -7.40 -6.55 12.09
N PHE A 3 -6.47 -7.43 11.73
CA PHE A 3 -6.04 -8.54 12.58
C PHE A 3 -4.83 -8.10 13.40
N SER A 4 -4.81 -8.42 14.70
CA SER A 4 -3.67 -8.10 15.56
C SER A 4 -2.44 -8.87 15.12
N ARG A 5 -1.39 -8.16 14.72
CA ARG A 5 -0.13 -8.74 14.28
C ARG A 5 0.90 -8.75 15.40
N PRO A 6 1.93 -9.64 15.36
CA PRO A 6 3.00 -9.66 16.35
C PRO A 6 3.71 -8.32 16.57
N ASP A 7 3.93 -7.54 15.52
CA ASP A 7 4.59 -6.22 15.58
C ASP A 7 3.75 -5.14 16.29
N MET A 8 2.47 -5.42 16.56
CA MET A 8 1.56 -4.48 17.23
C MET A 8 1.52 -4.68 18.74
N ASP A 9 2.22 -5.69 19.27
CA ASP A 9 2.24 -5.95 20.71
C ASP A 9 2.88 -4.78 21.48
N GLY A 10 2.24 -4.38 22.57
CA GLY A 10 2.66 -3.22 23.38
C GLY A 10 2.36 -1.84 22.77
N LEU A 11 1.73 -1.73 21.59
CA LEU A 11 1.33 -0.46 21.01
C LEU A 11 -0.02 0.05 21.54
N ALA A 12 -0.19 1.36 21.57
CA ALA A 12 -1.47 2.00 21.89
C ALA A 12 -2.39 2.04 20.66
N CYS A 13 -3.70 1.90 20.88
CA CYS A 13 -4.73 2.13 19.87
C CYS A 13 -5.60 3.32 20.27
N SER A 14 -6.27 3.94 19.28
CA SER A 14 -7.26 4.99 19.54
C SER A 14 -8.41 4.47 20.43
N GLU A 15 -9.06 5.38 21.16
CA GLU A 15 -10.25 5.08 21.97
C GLU A 15 -11.43 4.64 21.11
N ASP A 16 -11.48 5.07 19.84
CA ASP A 16 -12.53 4.69 18.88
C ASP A 16 -12.31 3.30 18.24
N VAL A 17 -11.28 2.56 18.65
CA VAL A 17 -11.03 1.19 18.17
C VAL A 17 -11.67 0.18 19.12
N LEU A 18 -12.61 -0.59 18.59
CA LEU A 18 -13.19 -1.73 19.30
C LEU A 18 -12.33 -2.99 19.13
N ARG A 19 -11.82 -3.52 20.26
CA ARG A 19 -11.03 -4.76 20.28
C ARG A 19 -11.91 -5.97 20.54
N VAL A 20 -11.87 -6.94 19.62
CA VAL A 20 -12.57 -8.22 19.74
C VAL A 20 -11.58 -9.31 20.12
N ILE A 21 -11.78 -9.91 21.31
CA ILE A 21 -10.95 -11.00 21.81
C ILE A 21 -11.81 -12.28 21.86
N PRO A 22 -11.65 -13.21 20.90
CA PRO A 22 -12.37 -14.47 20.95
C PRO A 22 -11.78 -15.42 21.99
N ASP A 23 -12.64 -16.27 22.54
CA ASP A 23 -12.22 -17.46 23.29
C ASP A 23 -11.59 -18.47 22.32
N ALA A 24 -10.27 -18.64 22.41
CA ALA A 24 -9.48 -19.46 21.48
C ALA A 24 -9.86 -20.94 21.49
N GLU A 25 -10.41 -21.44 22.60
CA GLU A 25 -10.90 -22.82 22.70
C GLU A 25 -12.19 -23.03 21.90
N LYS A 26 -12.97 -21.95 21.71
CA LYS A 26 -14.25 -21.98 20.99
C LYS A 26 -14.08 -21.60 19.53
N ILE A 27 -13.33 -20.55 19.23
CA ILE A 27 -13.21 -19.96 17.89
C ILE A 27 -11.76 -19.51 17.67
N PRO A 28 -11.06 -20.05 16.65
CA PRO A 28 -9.76 -19.55 16.28
C PRO A 28 -9.82 -18.07 15.87
N PRO A 29 -8.94 -17.19 16.36
CA PRO A 29 -9.04 -15.75 16.14
C PRO A 29 -8.87 -15.35 14.67
N GLY A 30 -8.01 -16.04 13.94
CA GLY A 30 -7.81 -15.79 12.51
C GLY A 30 -9.04 -16.17 11.67
N TYR A 31 -9.77 -17.21 12.06
CA TYR A 31 -11.04 -17.55 11.42
C TYR A 31 -12.10 -16.48 11.66
N LEU A 32 -12.24 -16.01 12.91
CA LEU A 32 -13.16 -14.95 13.25
C LEU A 32 -12.88 -13.68 12.42
N TYR A 33 -11.61 -13.28 12.34
CA TYR A 33 -11.19 -12.16 11.51
C TYR A 33 -11.52 -12.36 10.03
N ALA A 34 -11.25 -13.54 9.48
CA ALA A 34 -11.55 -13.86 8.08
C ALA A 34 -13.05 -13.76 7.79
N TYR A 35 -13.90 -14.25 8.70
CA TYR A 35 -15.34 -14.16 8.55
C TYR A 35 -15.83 -12.71 8.64
N LEU A 36 -15.44 -11.99 9.68
CA LEU A 36 -15.85 -10.59 9.87
C LEU A 36 -15.39 -9.72 8.70
N SER A 37 -14.19 -9.93 8.18
CA SER A 37 -13.64 -9.20 7.02
C SER A 37 -14.17 -9.68 5.67
N SER A 38 -15.00 -10.73 5.63
CA SER A 38 -15.57 -11.23 4.39
C SER A 38 -16.75 -10.36 3.92
N LYS A 39 -17.15 -10.54 2.65
CA LYS A 39 -18.36 -9.93 2.08
C LYS A 39 -19.66 -10.23 2.84
N PHE A 40 -19.66 -11.25 3.70
CA PHE A 40 -20.82 -11.59 4.54
C PHE A 40 -20.73 -10.99 5.94
N GLY A 41 -19.52 -10.87 6.51
CA GLY A 41 -19.31 -10.32 7.84
C GLY A 41 -19.36 -8.79 7.86
N VAL A 42 -18.79 -8.12 6.85
CA VAL A 42 -18.74 -6.65 6.79
C VAL A 42 -20.14 -6.02 6.87
N PRO A 43 -21.15 -6.47 6.10
CA PRO A 43 -22.50 -5.91 6.20
C PRO A 43 -23.15 -6.10 7.58
N LEU A 44 -22.84 -7.19 8.28
CA LEU A 44 -23.38 -7.43 9.62
C LEU A 44 -22.78 -6.50 10.67
N VAL A 45 -21.47 -6.22 10.56
CA VAL A 45 -20.77 -5.27 11.44
C VAL A 45 -21.24 -3.84 11.16
N VAL A 46 -21.32 -3.46 9.88
CA VAL A 46 -21.73 -2.10 9.47
C VAL A 46 -23.22 -1.88 9.66
N GLY A 47 -24.06 -2.89 9.48
CA GLY A 47 -25.51 -2.76 9.70
C GLY A 47 -25.89 -2.46 11.17
N GLY A 48 -25.00 -2.77 12.11
CA GLY A 48 -25.14 -2.41 13.52
C GLY A 48 -24.58 -1.04 13.88
N THR A 49 -24.07 -0.25 12.92
CA THR A 49 -23.59 1.11 13.20
C THR A 49 -24.77 2.06 13.37
N TYR A 50 -24.59 3.09 14.21
CA TYR A 50 -25.57 4.17 14.38
C TYR A 50 -24.90 5.53 14.26
N GLY A 51 -25.73 6.56 14.02
CA GLY A 51 -25.28 7.94 13.79
C GLY A 51 -25.57 8.39 12.36
N ALA A 52 -25.85 9.69 12.19
CA ALA A 52 -26.23 10.24 10.87
C ALA A 52 -25.01 10.61 10.00
N ILE A 53 -23.90 11.03 10.63
CA ILE A 53 -22.70 11.52 9.94
C ILE A 53 -21.46 10.73 10.37
N ILE A 54 -21.30 10.47 11.67
CA ILE A 54 -20.24 9.62 12.23
C ILE A 54 -20.89 8.32 12.67
N GLN A 55 -20.46 7.22 12.05
CA GLN A 55 -20.93 5.88 12.37
C GLN A 55 -20.18 5.37 13.60
N HIS A 56 -20.91 5.04 14.66
CA HIS A 56 -20.37 4.44 15.87
C HIS A 56 -20.79 2.97 16.00
N ILE A 57 -19.89 2.14 16.52
CA ILE A 57 -20.15 0.72 16.83
C ILE A 57 -19.90 0.52 18.32
N GLU A 58 -20.90 -0.02 19.01
CA GLU A 58 -20.76 -0.40 20.42
C GLU A 58 -20.43 -1.88 20.58
N PRO A 59 -19.78 -2.27 21.69
CA PRO A 59 -19.48 -3.68 21.98
C PRO A 59 -20.71 -4.60 21.90
N GLY A 60 -21.88 -4.13 22.31
CA GLY A 60 -23.13 -4.90 22.26
C GLY A 60 -23.55 -5.29 20.84
N HIS A 61 -23.27 -4.46 19.84
CA HIS A 61 -23.60 -4.76 18.44
C HIS A 61 -22.74 -5.88 17.85
N ILE A 62 -21.54 -6.09 18.40
CA ILE A 62 -20.64 -7.16 17.95
C ILE A 62 -20.86 -8.45 18.76
N ALA A 63 -21.17 -8.33 20.06
CA ALA A 63 -21.26 -9.47 20.96
C ALA A 63 -22.28 -10.53 20.50
N ASP A 64 -23.41 -10.11 19.92
CA ASP A 64 -24.50 -10.99 19.50
C ASP A 64 -24.45 -11.38 18.01
N LEU A 65 -23.36 -11.05 17.31
CA LEU A 65 -23.25 -11.36 15.88
C LEU A 65 -23.24 -12.88 15.64
N PRO A 66 -24.11 -13.40 14.75
CA PRO A 66 -24.10 -14.81 14.41
C PRO A 66 -22.83 -15.13 13.60
N ILE A 67 -22.03 -16.06 14.11
CA ILE A 67 -20.82 -16.57 13.46
C ILE A 67 -21.09 -17.99 12.97
N PRO A 68 -21.01 -18.26 11.66
CA PRO A 68 -21.21 -19.60 11.12
C PRO A 68 -20.09 -20.54 11.58
N ARG A 69 -20.42 -21.80 11.83
CA ARG A 69 -19.48 -22.84 12.23
C ARG A 69 -19.36 -23.89 11.12
N PHE A 70 -18.20 -23.91 10.46
CA PHE A 70 -17.94 -24.80 9.32
C PHE A 70 -17.14 -26.05 9.71
N GLY A 71 -16.79 -26.18 10.99
CA GLY A 71 -16.03 -27.31 11.52
C GLY A 71 -14.52 -27.05 11.51
N LYS A 72 -13.81 -27.81 12.35
CA LYS A 72 -12.40 -27.54 12.70
C LYS A 72 -11.46 -27.42 11.50
N ASN A 73 -11.63 -28.27 10.48
CA ASN A 73 -10.72 -28.29 9.32
C ASN A 73 -10.72 -26.96 8.53
N VAL A 74 -11.90 -26.41 8.25
CA VAL A 74 -12.04 -25.17 7.47
C VAL A 74 -11.64 -23.97 8.31
N GLU A 75 -12.07 -23.94 9.57
CA GLU A 75 -11.79 -22.85 10.50
C GLU A 75 -10.29 -22.73 10.80
N LEU A 76 -9.60 -23.85 11.07
CA LEU A 76 -8.16 -23.86 11.30
C LEU A 76 -7.39 -23.46 10.04
N ARG A 77 -7.80 -23.94 8.86
CA ARG A 77 -7.15 -23.54 7.61
C ARG A 77 -7.24 -22.03 7.37
N ALA A 78 -8.42 -21.44 7.60
CA ALA A 78 -8.60 -20.00 7.49
C ALA A 78 -7.74 -19.25 8.53
N HIS A 79 -7.72 -19.73 9.77
CA HIS A 79 -6.87 -19.19 10.82
C HIS A 79 -5.40 -19.19 10.43
N ASP A 80 -4.87 -20.33 9.98
CA ASP A 80 -3.47 -20.48 9.61
C ASP A 80 -3.06 -19.54 8.47
N LEU A 81 -3.91 -19.36 7.46
CA LEU A 81 -3.64 -18.44 6.35
C LEU A 81 -3.59 -16.99 6.82
N VAL A 82 -4.54 -16.57 7.66
CA VAL A 82 -4.55 -15.22 8.25
C VAL A 82 -3.32 -14.99 9.12
N THR A 83 -2.99 -15.96 9.99
CA THR A 83 -1.81 -15.86 10.87
C THR A 83 -0.53 -15.79 10.06
N LYS A 84 -0.37 -16.62 9.02
CA LYS A 84 0.80 -16.57 8.12
C LYS A 84 0.92 -15.21 7.42
N ALA A 85 -0.19 -14.69 6.90
CA ALA A 85 -0.20 -13.37 6.27
C ALA A 85 0.15 -12.25 7.27
N ALA A 86 -0.32 -12.35 8.51
CA ALA A 86 0.01 -11.41 9.58
C ALA A 86 1.50 -11.43 9.90
N CYS A 87 2.08 -12.62 10.10
CA CYS A 87 3.52 -12.78 10.36
C CYS A 87 4.38 -12.24 9.21
N ALA A 88 4.04 -12.54 7.96
CA ALA A 88 4.76 -12.04 6.79
C ALA A 88 4.72 -10.50 6.72
N ARG A 89 3.60 -9.87 7.10
CA ARG A 89 3.50 -8.40 7.18
C ARG A 89 4.38 -7.83 8.29
N SER A 90 4.45 -8.47 9.45
CA SER A 90 5.34 -8.04 10.56
C SER A 90 6.81 -8.17 10.16
N GLU A 91 7.18 -9.24 9.45
CA GLU A 91 8.53 -9.43 8.93
C GLU A 91 8.88 -8.35 7.91
N ALA A 92 7.99 -8.06 6.96
CA ALA A 92 8.17 -6.99 5.99
C ALA A 92 8.37 -5.62 6.68
N ALA A 93 7.55 -5.29 7.69
CA ALA A 93 7.71 -4.05 8.45
C ALA A 93 9.09 -3.96 9.12
N THR A 94 9.59 -5.07 9.66
CA THR A 94 10.93 -5.15 10.27
C THR A 94 12.03 -4.96 9.23
N LEU A 95 11.88 -5.56 8.04
CA LEU A 95 12.83 -5.39 6.94
C LEU A 95 12.85 -3.96 6.40
N PHE A 96 11.69 -3.31 6.29
CA PHE A 96 11.61 -1.90 5.91
C PHE A 96 12.33 -1.01 6.91
N ALA A 97 12.09 -1.18 8.21
CA ALA A 97 12.79 -0.41 9.23
C ALA A 97 14.33 -0.58 9.14
N LYS A 98 14.80 -1.82 8.95
CA LYS A 98 16.24 -2.08 8.75
C LYS A 98 16.78 -1.43 7.48
N ALA A 99 16.02 -1.46 6.39
CA ALA A 99 16.42 -0.83 5.13
C ALA A 99 16.48 0.70 5.27
N ASP A 100 15.53 1.30 5.98
CA ASP A 100 15.52 2.73 6.27
C ASP A 100 16.72 3.12 7.14
N ASP A 101 17.02 2.36 8.20
CA ASP A 101 18.18 2.58 9.06
C ASP A 101 19.50 2.50 8.27
N LEU A 102 19.65 1.45 7.44
CA LEU A 102 20.80 1.29 6.56
C LEU A 102 20.91 2.44 5.56
N LEU A 103 19.79 2.86 4.96
CA LEU A 103 19.76 3.97 4.01
C LEU A 103 20.21 5.26 4.70
N ILE A 104 19.70 5.55 5.90
CA ILE A 104 20.08 6.72 6.68
C ILE A 104 21.57 6.66 7.04
N GLU A 105 22.10 5.51 7.49
CA GLU A 105 23.53 5.34 7.77
C GLU A 105 24.40 5.64 6.54
N LEU A 106 24.00 5.10 5.38
CA LEU A 106 24.68 5.33 4.11
C LEU A 106 24.59 6.80 3.66
N LEU A 107 23.45 7.45 3.88
CA LEU A 107 23.23 8.86 3.53
C LEU A 107 23.89 9.83 4.52
N CYS A 108 24.04 9.48 5.80
CA CYS A 108 24.76 10.30 6.78
C CYS A 108 26.26 10.40 6.47
N ALA A 109 26.81 9.50 5.64
CA ALA A 109 28.14 9.66 5.06
C ALA A 109 28.21 10.79 4.03
N VAL A 110 27.07 11.21 3.47
CA VAL A 110 26.95 12.35 2.56
C VAL A 110 26.88 13.62 3.40
N GLN A 111 27.91 14.46 3.33
CA GLN A 111 27.89 15.76 4.00
C GLN A 111 26.78 16.62 3.40
N ALA A 112 25.78 16.98 4.22
CA ALA A 112 24.70 17.84 3.78
C ALA A 112 25.26 19.21 3.35
N PRO A 113 24.90 19.72 2.16
CA PRO A 113 25.32 21.04 1.74
C PRO A 113 24.82 22.11 2.71
N GLU A 114 25.62 23.16 2.88
CA GLU A 114 25.30 24.28 3.77
C GLU A 114 23.94 24.90 3.35
N ARG A 115 23.12 25.27 4.33
CA ARG A 115 21.73 25.71 4.10
C ARG A 115 21.73 26.98 3.23
N VAL A 116 21.45 26.83 1.94
CA VAL A 116 21.43 27.94 0.97
C VAL A 116 20.27 28.89 1.28
N ARG A 117 20.51 30.19 1.19
CA ARG A 117 19.49 31.23 1.38
C ARG A 117 18.35 31.07 0.36
N PRO A 118 17.10 31.47 0.69
CA PRO A 118 15.94 31.30 -0.18
C PRO A 118 16.00 32.05 -1.52
N GLN A 119 16.95 32.99 -1.68
CA GLN A 119 17.21 33.69 -2.93
C GLN A 119 18.49 33.13 -3.56
N TYR A 120 18.37 32.55 -4.76
CA TYR A 120 19.50 32.03 -5.51
C TYR A 120 19.34 32.34 -7.01
N ILE A 121 20.48 32.48 -7.68
CA ILE A 121 20.58 32.50 -9.14
C ILE A 121 21.38 31.25 -9.51
N ALA A 122 20.83 30.44 -10.41
CA ALA A 122 21.50 29.27 -10.95
C ALA A 122 21.69 29.45 -12.46
N SER A 123 22.77 28.87 -12.99
CA SER A 123 23.01 28.77 -14.41
C SER A 123 23.25 27.31 -14.76
N ALA A 124 22.74 26.87 -15.91
CA ALA A 124 22.88 25.51 -16.39
C ALA A 124 23.24 25.53 -17.87
N SER A 125 24.00 24.52 -18.31
CA SER A 125 24.32 24.34 -19.72
C SER A 125 23.06 24.02 -20.51
N SER A 126 22.95 24.53 -21.74
CA SER A 126 21.85 24.20 -22.65
C SER A 126 21.73 22.70 -22.90
N SER A 127 22.85 21.95 -22.89
CA SER A 127 22.87 20.50 -23.05
C SER A 127 22.24 19.73 -21.88
N GLN A 128 22.34 20.24 -20.64
CA GLN A 128 21.72 19.64 -19.45
C GLN A 128 20.24 20.01 -19.32
N PHE A 129 19.84 21.15 -19.89
CA PHE A 129 18.45 21.64 -19.88
C PHE A 129 17.52 20.85 -20.81
N LEU A 130 18.06 20.05 -21.74
CA LEU A 130 17.27 19.28 -22.71
C LEU A 130 16.42 18.17 -22.07
N GLN A 131 16.83 17.65 -20.90
CA GLN A 131 16.15 16.54 -20.23
C GLN A 131 15.06 17.03 -19.26
N ARG A 132 15.27 18.18 -18.61
CA ARG A 132 14.37 18.70 -17.57
C ARG A 132 14.58 20.21 -17.40
N GLY A 133 13.51 21.00 -17.44
CA GLY A 133 13.58 22.46 -17.49
C GLY A 133 13.06 23.21 -16.25
N ASP A 134 13.00 22.57 -15.08
CA ASP A 134 12.47 23.18 -13.85
C ASP A 134 13.57 23.89 -13.05
N GLY A 135 13.34 25.18 -12.73
CA GLY A 135 14.31 25.99 -11.97
C GLY A 135 14.69 25.41 -10.60
N TYR A 136 13.77 24.66 -9.97
CA TYR A 136 14.04 23.98 -8.70
C TYR A 136 15.11 22.90 -8.83
N TYR A 137 15.12 22.12 -9.91
CA TYR A 137 16.13 21.08 -10.14
C TYR A 137 17.55 21.66 -10.19
N TYR A 138 17.69 22.87 -10.75
CA TYR A 138 18.96 23.58 -10.85
C TYR A 138 19.30 24.45 -9.63
N ALA A 139 18.52 24.39 -8.56
CA ALA A 139 18.85 25.12 -7.33
C ALA A 139 20.23 24.68 -6.79
N PRO A 140 21.07 25.60 -6.29
CA PRO A 140 22.40 25.27 -5.77
C PRO A 140 22.39 24.12 -4.75
N LEU A 141 21.39 24.14 -3.84
CA LEU A 141 21.17 23.08 -2.86
C LEU A 141 21.05 21.69 -3.51
N ASN A 142 20.27 21.58 -4.59
CA ASN A 142 20.03 20.31 -5.28
C ASN A 142 21.25 19.87 -6.09
N THR A 143 21.93 20.83 -6.74
CA THR A 143 23.16 20.51 -7.47
C THR A 143 24.29 20.09 -6.54
N ASP A 144 24.40 20.69 -5.36
CA ASP A 144 25.43 20.36 -4.38
C ASP A 144 25.11 19.05 -3.67
N ALA A 145 23.84 18.81 -3.33
CA ALA A 145 23.40 17.50 -2.82
C ALA A 145 23.68 16.39 -3.84
N ARG A 146 23.41 16.63 -5.14
CA ARG A 146 23.71 15.67 -6.20
C ARG A 146 25.19 15.38 -6.35
N LYS A 147 26.05 16.42 -6.33
CA LYS A 147 27.51 16.24 -6.36
C LYS A 147 28.01 15.48 -5.14
N ALA A 148 27.52 15.82 -3.94
CA ALA A 148 27.89 15.13 -2.72
C ALA A 148 27.52 13.64 -2.81
N PHE A 149 26.30 13.34 -3.28
CA PHE A 149 25.86 11.97 -3.53
C PHE A 149 26.76 11.24 -4.55
N ASP A 150 26.97 11.82 -5.73
CA ASP A 150 27.77 11.22 -6.81
C ASP A 150 29.24 11.01 -6.41
N SER A 151 29.76 11.79 -5.45
CA SER A 151 31.14 11.71 -4.96
C SER A 151 31.38 10.67 -3.86
N THR A 152 30.32 10.20 -3.19
CA THR A 152 30.47 9.40 -1.97
C THR A 152 30.83 7.94 -2.26
N ARG A 153 30.23 7.33 -3.30
CA ARG A 153 30.46 5.94 -3.69
C ARG A 153 30.16 5.72 -5.18
N ASP A 154 30.58 4.56 -5.68
CA ASP A 154 30.16 4.05 -6.99
C ASP A 154 28.63 3.98 -7.04
N THR A 155 28.04 4.74 -7.96
CA THR A 155 26.61 4.74 -8.21
C THR A 155 26.32 3.86 -9.42
N MET A 156 25.21 3.12 -9.35
CA MET A 156 24.68 2.34 -10.47
C MET A 156 23.33 2.91 -10.86
N THR A 157 22.96 2.80 -12.13
CA THR A 157 21.60 3.17 -12.52
C THR A 157 20.63 2.12 -12.00
N VAL A 158 19.39 2.51 -11.68
CA VAL A 158 18.38 1.56 -11.20
C VAL A 158 18.14 0.44 -12.22
N GLY A 159 18.27 0.74 -13.52
CA GLY A 159 18.18 -0.24 -14.59
C GLY A 159 19.29 -1.30 -14.60
N ASP A 160 20.44 -1.03 -13.98
CA ASP A 160 21.53 -2.00 -13.87
C ASP A 160 21.34 -2.99 -12.72
N VAL A 161 20.54 -2.62 -11.71
CA VAL A 161 20.31 -3.42 -10.48
C VAL A 161 18.92 -4.04 -10.43
N ALA A 162 17.98 -3.55 -11.23
CA ALA A 162 16.61 -4.02 -11.28
C ALA A 162 16.03 -3.88 -12.69
N ASP A 163 15.15 -4.80 -13.06
CA ASP A 163 14.34 -4.68 -14.27
C ASP A 163 13.33 -3.53 -14.09
N VAL A 164 13.67 -2.36 -14.64
CA VAL A 164 12.80 -1.18 -14.59
C VAL A 164 11.84 -1.22 -15.78
N PHE A 165 10.58 -1.54 -15.51
CA PHE A 165 9.50 -1.39 -16.48
C PHE A 165 8.75 -0.08 -16.23
N ILE A 166 8.78 0.82 -17.21
CA ILE A 166 7.89 1.99 -17.24
C ILE A 166 6.68 1.59 -18.08
N PRO A 167 5.50 1.36 -17.50
CA PRO A 167 4.29 1.17 -18.29
C PRO A 167 4.08 2.39 -19.19
N VAL A 168 3.78 2.16 -20.46
CA VAL A 168 3.65 3.18 -21.52
C VAL A 168 2.52 4.20 -21.27
N PHE A 169 1.77 4.05 -20.17
CA PHE A 169 0.84 5.04 -19.67
C PHE A 169 1.30 5.54 -18.30
N GLN A 170 1.27 6.86 -18.09
CA GLN A 170 1.68 7.59 -16.87
C GLN A 170 0.82 7.24 -15.63
N ARG A 171 0.63 5.97 -15.30
CA ARG A 171 0.19 5.46 -14.00
C ARG A 171 0.82 4.08 -13.81
N PRO A 172 1.59 3.83 -12.73
CA PRO A 172 2.09 2.49 -12.45
C PRO A 172 0.91 1.54 -12.29
N SER A 173 0.73 0.64 -13.25
CA SER A 173 -0.36 -0.35 -13.28
C SER A 173 0.22 -1.74 -13.10
N LEU A 174 -0.10 -2.40 -11.99
CA LEU A 174 0.22 -3.81 -11.78
C LEU A 174 -0.96 -4.66 -12.28
N ARG A 175 -0.68 -5.64 -13.15
CA ARG A 175 -1.64 -6.68 -13.53
C ARG A 175 -1.55 -7.82 -12.53
N ALA A 176 -2.65 -8.14 -11.84
CA ALA A 176 -2.73 -9.40 -11.10
C ALA A 176 -2.74 -10.56 -12.11
N LEU A 177 -1.85 -11.54 -11.92
CA LEU A 177 -1.56 -12.60 -12.91
C LEU A 177 -2.63 -13.71 -12.96
N ASP A 178 -3.64 -13.68 -12.10
CA ASP A 178 -4.67 -14.72 -12.04
C ASP A 178 -5.89 -14.30 -12.86
N CYS A 179 -6.14 -15.02 -13.95
CA CYS A 179 -7.16 -14.74 -14.96
C CYS A 179 -8.47 -15.52 -14.68
N PRO A 180 -9.59 -14.86 -14.30
CA PRO A 180 -10.94 -15.40 -14.51
C PRO A 180 -11.49 -14.93 -15.87
N PRO A 181 -12.55 -15.57 -16.42
CA PRO A 181 -13.15 -15.21 -17.71
C PRO A 181 -13.84 -13.83 -17.75
N PHE A 182 -13.80 -13.05 -16.65
CA PHE A 182 -14.56 -11.81 -16.46
C PHE A 182 -13.70 -10.52 -16.44
N GLY A 183 -12.45 -10.59 -16.92
CA GLY A 183 -11.55 -9.44 -17.00
C GLY A 183 -10.56 -9.34 -15.84
N ILE A 184 -9.53 -8.53 -16.03
CA ILE A 184 -8.40 -8.35 -15.10
C ILE A 184 -8.68 -7.09 -14.27
N PRO A 185 -8.68 -7.15 -12.92
CA PRO A 185 -8.86 -5.97 -12.09
C PRO A 185 -7.76 -4.92 -12.37
N PHE A 186 -8.19 -3.69 -12.66
CA PHE A 186 -7.36 -2.51 -12.88
C PHE A 186 -6.97 -1.90 -11.54
N LEU A 187 -5.68 -1.98 -11.20
CA LEU A 187 -5.12 -1.28 -10.06
C LEU A 187 -4.63 0.10 -10.51
N SER A 188 -5.25 1.16 -10.01
CA SER A 188 -4.76 2.52 -10.23
C SER A 188 -3.47 2.78 -9.45
N GLY A 189 -2.74 3.84 -9.81
CA GLY A 189 -1.55 4.24 -9.06
C GLY A 189 -1.80 4.49 -7.57
N ALA A 190 -3.03 4.84 -7.16
CA ALA A 190 -3.38 4.97 -5.75
C ALA A 190 -3.64 3.61 -5.08
N ASP A 191 -4.16 2.63 -5.83
CA ASP A 191 -4.49 1.31 -5.31
C ASP A 191 -3.23 0.51 -5.02
N VAL A 192 -2.16 0.70 -5.80
CA VAL A 192 -0.85 0.03 -5.59
C VAL A 192 -0.25 0.32 -4.21
N PHE A 193 -0.57 1.47 -3.61
CA PHE A 193 -0.08 1.84 -2.27
C PHE A 193 -0.99 1.36 -1.13
N GLN A 194 -2.11 0.71 -1.44
CA GLN A 194 -3.02 0.17 -0.41
C GLN A 194 -2.48 -1.15 0.15
N LEU A 195 -2.72 -1.37 1.44
CA LEU A 195 -2.37 -2.62 2.14
C LEU A 195 -3.03 -3.87 1.55
N ALA A 196 -4.17 -3.68 0.90
CA ALA A 196 -4.88 -4.66 0.08
C ALA A 196 -5.40 -3.91 -1.16
N PRO A 197 -4.69 -3.95 -2.29
CA PRO A 197 -5.08 -3.22 -3.49
C PRO A 197 -6.38 -3.79 -4.05
N GLU A 198 -7.44 -2.97 -4.06
CA GLU A 198 -8.71 -3.32 -4.68
C GLU A 198 -8.79 -2.66 -6.06
N GLY A 199 -8.92 -3.47 -7.12
CA GLY A 199 -9.14 -2.95 -8.46
C GLY A 199 -10.56 -2.45 -8.58
N ARG A 200 -10.75 -1.13 -8.71
CA ARG A 200 -12.08 -0.51 -8.84
C ARG A 200 -12.70 -0.76 -10.21
N ASP A 201 -11.88 -0.94 -11.23
CA ASP A 201 -12.28 -1.20 -12.62
C ASP A 201 -11.75 -2.56 -13.08
N THR A 202 -12.27 -3.09 -14.19
CA THR A 202 -11.74 -4.30 -14.84
C THR A 202 -11.36 -4.00 -16.29
N VAL A 203 -10.24 -4.56 -16.75
CA VAL A 203 -9.77 -4.47 -18.13
C VAL A 203 -9.94 -5.83 -18.79
N HIS A 204 -10.62 -5.89 -19.93
CA HIS A 204 -10.71 -7.09 -20.74
C HIS A 204 -9.46 -7.26 -21.60
N ALA A 205 -8.94 -8.49 -21.67
CA ALA A 205 -7.68 -8.82 -22.34
C ALA A 205 -7.69 -8.54 -23.86
N GLU A 206 -8.86 -8.35 -24.48
CA GLU A 206 -8.99 -8.11 -25.93
C GLU A 206 -8.80 -6.64 -26.36
N ALA A 207 -8.54 -5.71 -25.43
CA ALA A 207 -8.15 -4.34 -25.79
C ALA A 207 -6.65 -4.25 -26.17
N GLY A 208 -6.22 -5.12 -27.08
CA GLY A 208 -4.98 -4.98 -27.82
C GLY A 208 -5.22 -4.12 -29.04
N VAL A 209 -4.51 -2.98 -29.12
CA VAL A 209 -4.53 -2.01 -30.23
C VAL A 209 -5.75 -1.08 -30.22
N ALA A 210 -5.74 -0.07 -29.35
CA ALA A 210 -6.57 1.11 -29.54
C ALA A 210 -5.95 2.01 -30.63
N SER A 211 -6.23 1.70 -31.89
CA SER A 211 -6.59 2.75 -32.84
C SER A 211 -7.95 3.30 -32.40
N ASP A 212 -8.01 4.62 -32.30
CA ASP A 212 -9.21 5.43 -32.14
C ASP A 212 -9.95 5.44 -30.81
N VAL A 213 -10.10 6.69 -30.36
CA VAL A 213 -10.82 7.23 -29.22
C VAL A 213 -12.32 6.94 -29.39
N GLY A 214 -12.95 6.30 -28.40
CA GLY A 214 -14.41 6.06 -28.36
C GLY A 214 -14.89 5.68 -26.95
N PRO A 215 -16.13 6.02 -26.56
CA PRO A 215 -16.40 6.74 -25.31
C PRO A 215 -16.49 5.87 -24.06
N PHE A 216 -15.98 6.45 -22.97
CA PHE A 216 -16.16 6.02 -21.60
C PHE A 216 -17.67 5.96 -21.27
N CYS A 217 -18.22 4.76 -21.12
CA CYS A 217 -19.61 4.58 -20.73
C CYS A 217 -19.71 4.74 -19.20
N ALA A 218 -19.91 5.98 -18.74
CA ALA A 218 -20.31 6.25 -17.38
C ALA A 218 -21.70 5.64 -17.13
N ARG A 219 -21.80 4.62 -16.30
CA ARG A 219 -23.08 4.22 -15.71
C ARG A 219 -23.34 5.14 -14.52
N HIS A 220 -24.20 6.12 -14.72
CA HIS A 220 -25.10 6.57 -13.67
C HIS A 220 -26.23 5.55 -13.58
N ASP A 221 -26.33 4.90 -12.42
CA ASP A 221 -27.53 4.75 -11.58
C ASP A 221 -27.18 3.89 -10.35
#